data_AF-A0A932FN24-F1
#
_entry.id   AF-A0A932FN24-F1
#
_cell.length_a   1.000
_cell.length_b   1.000
_cell.length_c   1.000
_cell.angle_alpha   90.00
_cell.angle_beta   90.00
_cell.angle_gamma   90.00
#
_symmetry.space_group_name_H-M   'P 1'
#
loop_
_entity.id
_entity.type
_entity.pdbx_description
1 polymer ?
#
loop_
_entity_poly.entity_id
_entity_poly.type
_entity_poly.pdbx_seq_one_letter_code
_entity_poly.pdbx_strand_id
1 'polypeptide(L)'
;MNPAALLAPLFLAFELWQLVVSERYMGIKQIRVNADPRELPMKDWMATVWAGGLVTYCVWMFTLLLHPVGRAQGIVLIVATGVGYLLRSTCGLKWALVVLTFEGSVRIGMLVSFIAQSWRRLMM
;
A
#
# COMPACT_ATOMS: atom_id res chain seq x y z
N MET A 1 -8.30 -0.05 23.36
CA MET A 1 -7.41 0.17 22.19
C MET A 1 -7.93 -0.61 21.01
N ASN A 2 -7.78 -0.11 19.78
CA ASN A 2 -8.08 -0.91 18.59
C ASN A 2 -6.94 -1.96 18.43
N PRO A 3 -7.17 -3.27 18.62
CA PRO A 3 -6.11 -4.28 18.48
C PRO A 3 -5.53 -4.29 17.06
N ALA A 4 -6.28 -3.82 16.06
CA ALA A 4 -5.81 -3.66 14.70
C ALA A 4 -4.66 -2.64 14.58
N ALA A 5 -4.46 -1.74 15.55
CA ALA A 5 -3.33 -0.81 15.58
C ALA A 5 -1.97 -1.52 15.62
N LEU A 6 -1.92 -2.73 16.20
CA LEU A 6 -0.69 -3.53 16.27
C LEU A 6 -0.22 -4.05 14.91
N LEU A 7 -1.11 -4.08 13.92
CA LEU A 7 -0.77 -4.49 12.56
C LEU A 7 -0.20 -3.35 11.71
N ALA A 8 -0.26 -2.10 12.17
CA ALA A 8 0.22 -0.95 11.39
C ALA A 8 1.72 -1.05 11.03
N PRO A 9 2.64 -1.48 11.92
CA PRO A 9 4.04 -1.69 11.55
C PRO A 9 4.23 -2.80 10.50
N LEU A 10 3.42 -3.85 10.55
CA LEU A 10 3.44 -4.92 9.56
C LEU A 10 3.04 -4.39 8.18
N PHE A 11 1.97 -3.59 8.11
CA PHE A 11 1.54 -2.98 6.85
C PHE A 11 2.48 -1.89 6.36
N LEU A 12 3.21 -1.22 7.26
CA LEU A 12 4.27 -0.30 6.87
C LEU A 12 5.43 -1.05 6.18
N ALA A 13 5.86 -2.18 6.74
CA ALA A 13 6.84 -3.05 6.09
C ALA A 13 6.32 -3.60 4.74
N PHE A 14 5.03 -3.94 4.68
CA PHE A 14 4.39 -4.37 3.44
C PHE A 14 4.38 -3.27 2.36
N GLU A 15 4.05 -2.03 2.70
CA GLU A 15 4.08 -0.88 1.78
C GLU A 15 5.49 -0.60 1.26
N LEU A 16 6.51 -0.67 2.12
CA LEU A 16 7.91 -0.57 1.69
C LEU A 16 8.28 -1.69 0.73
N TRP A 17 7.83 -2.93 0.99
CA TRP A 17 8.03 -4.04 0.08
C TRP A 17 7.30 -3.84 -1.25
N GLN A 18 6.09 -3.27 -1.25
CA GLN A 18 5.34 -2.95 -2.47
C GLN A 18 6.10 -1.96 -3.36
N LEU A 19 6.81 -0.97 -2.79
CA LEU A 19 7.66 -0.07 -3.57
C LEU A 19 8.82 -0.83 -4.25
N VAL A 20 9.48 -1.74 -3.52
CA VAL A 20 10.56 -2.57 -4.07
C VAL A 20 10.06 -3.46 -5.20
N VAL A 21 8.89 -4.10 -5.03
CA VAL A 21 8.26 -4.93 -6.07
C VAL A 21 7.86 -4.07 -7.26
N SER A 22 7.28 -2.89 -7.03
CA SER A 22 6.88 -1.97 -8.09
C SER A 22 8.06 -1.53 -8.95
N GLU A 23 9.20 -1.18 -8.33
CA GLU A 23 10.40 -0.82 -9.09
C GLU A 23 10.97 -2.02 -9.87
N ARG A 24 10.88 -3.24 -9.33
CA ARG A 24 11.38 -4.45 -10.01
C ARG A 24 10.59 -4.77 -11.29
N TYR A 25 9.27 -4.65 -11.24
CA TYR A 25 8.36 -5.11 -12.31
C TYR A 25 7.82 -3.98 -13.19
N MET A 26 7.79 -2.74 -12.69
CA MET A 26 7.25 -1.57 -13.40
C MET A 26 8.23 -0.38 -13.39
N GLY A 27 9.44 -0.57 -12.89
CA GLY A 27 10.45 0.49 -12.80
C GLY A 27 11.05 0.89 -14.15
N ILE A 28 11.99 1.83 -14.07
CA ILE A 28 12.58 2.51 -15.24
C ILE A 28 13.20 1.49 -16.21
N LYS A 29 13.82 0.42 -15.70
CA LYS A 29 14.44 -0.62 -16.53
C LYS A 29 13.43 -1.32 -17.44
N GLN A 30 12.21 -1.59 -16.95
CA GLN A 30 11.16 -2.25 -17.73
C GLN A 30 10.51 -1.29 -18.73
N ILE A 31 10.34 -0.03 -18.32
CA ILE A 31 9.84 1.03 -19.22
C ILE A 31 10.76 1.22 -20.43
N ARG A 32 12.09 1.15 -20.24
CA ARG A 32 13.06 1.31 -21.33
C ARG A 32 12.94 0.26 -22.43
N VAL A 33 12.55 -0.96 -22.09
CA VAL A 33 12.40 -2.07 -23.05
C VAL A 33 10.93 -2.33 -23.44
N ASN A 34 10.01 -1.49 -22.95
CA ASN A 34 8.57 -1.64 -23.13
C ASN A 34 8.08 -3.06 -22.78
N ALA A 35 8.66 -3.66 -21.72
CA ALA A 35 8.29 -4.99 -21.26
C ALA A 35 6.87 -4.98 -20.72
N ASP A 36 6.06 -5.99 -21.06
CA ASP A 36 4.78 -6.22 -20.42
C ASP A 36 5.01 -6.77 -19.00
N PRO A 37 4.58 -6.08 -17.93
CA PRO A 37 4.72 -6.58 -16.56
C PRO A 37 4.06 -7.93 -16.32
N ARG A 38 3.08 -8.33 -17.14
CA ARG A 38 2.36 -9.60 -17.04
C ARG A 38 3.20 -10.79 -17.50
N GLU A 39 4.19 -10.54 -18.35
CA GLU A 39 5.08 -11.57 -18.88
C GLU A 39 6.37 -11.73 -18.04
N LEU A 40 6.60 -10.81 -17.10
CA LEU A 40 7.77 -10.86 -16.23
C LEU A 40 7.65 -11.98 -15.20
N PRO A 41 8.67 -12.85 -15.06
CA PRO A 41 8.60 -13.98 -14.16
C PRO A 41 8.55 -13.50 -12.69
N MET A 42 7.51 -13.95 -12.00
CA MET A 42 7.32 -13.77 -10.56
C MET A 42 7.21 -15.14 -9.91
N LYS A 43 7.98 -15.38 -8.85
CA LYS A 43 7.93 -16.66 -8.13
C LYS A 43 6.53 -16.84 -7.53
N ASP A 44 5.93 -18.01 -7.69
CA ASP A 44 4.55 -18.29 -7.27
C ASP A 44 4.29 -17.96 -5.81
N TRP A 45 5.20 -18.36 -4.90
CA TRP A 45 5.05 -18.04 -3.47
C TRP A 45 5.01 -16.52 -3.22
N MET A 46 5.79 -15.75 -3.99
CA MET A 46 5.83 -14.29 -3.86
C MET A 46 4.53 -13.69 -4.36
N ALA A 47 3.96 -14.22 -5.46
CA ALA A 47 2.65 -13.82 -5.95
C ALA A 47 1.54 -14.10 -4.95
N THR A 48 1.53 -15.29 -4.36
CA THR A 48 0.53 -15.68 -3.35
C THR A 48 0.63 -14.80 -2.11
N VAL A 49 1.83 -14.59 -1.56
CA VAL A 49 2.03 -13.75 -0.38
C VAL A 49 1.67 -12.29 -0.68
N TRP A 50 2.04 -11.77 -1.84
CA TRP A 50 1.76 -10.39 -2.22
C TRP A 50 0.25 -10.14 -2.44
N ALA A 51 -0.43 -11.04 -3.15
CA ALA A 51 -1.88 -10.98 -3.36
C ALA A 51 -2.65 -11.14 -2.05
N GLY A 52 -2.27 -12.13 -1.21
CA GLY A 52 -2.86 -12.32 0.11
C GLY A 52 -2.63 -11.11 1.02
N GLY A 53 -1.45 -10.51 0.98
CA GLY A 53 -1.11 -9.29 1.69
C GLY A 53 -1.97 -8.09 1.28
N LEU A 54 -2.19 -7.90 -0.02
CA LEU A 54 -3.08 -6.86 -0.56
C LEU A 54 -4.52 -7.01 -0.06
N VAL A 55 -5.07 -8.22 -0.12
CA VAL A 55 -6.44 -8.51 0.35
C VAL A 55 -6.54 -8.26 1.86
N THR A 56 -5.59 -8.80 2.62
CA THR A 56 -5.55 -8.65 4.08
C THR A 56 -5.42 -7.17 4.47
N TYR A 57 -4.59 -6.41 3.74
CA TYR A 57 -4.41 -4.99 3.99
C TYR A 57 -5.67 -4.18 3.69
N CYS A 58 -6.35 -4.49 2.58
CA CYS A 58 -7.62 -3.88 2.23
C CYS A 58 -8.68 -4.14 3.32
N VAL A 59 -8.85 -5.40 3.74
CA VAL A 59 -9.77 -5.77 4.84
C VAL A 59 -9.41 -5.01 6.12
N TRP A 60 -8.12 -4.94 6.45
CA TRP A 60 -7.66 -4.23 7.64
C TRP A 60 -7.98 -2.73 7.60
N MET A 61 -7.83 -2.06 6.45
CA MET A 61 -8.19 -0.63 6.31
C MET A 61 -9.67 -0.39 6.67
N PHE A 62 -10.59 -1.28 6.28
CA PHE A 62 -12.00 -1.16 6.64
C PHE A 62 -12.23 -1.31 8.15
N THR A 63 -11.44 -2.15 8.83
CA THR A 63 -11.54 -2.27 10.30
C THR A 63 -11.18 -0.96 11.03
N LEU A 64 -10.34 -0.10 10.44
CA LEU A 64 -10.00 1.20 11.02
C LEU A 64 -11.19 2.16 11.09
N LEU A 65 -12.21 1.96 10.24
CA LEU A 65 -13.42 2.81 10.25
C LEU A 65 -14.31 2.55 11.47
N LEU A 66 -14.22 1.34 12.04
CA LEU A 66 -15.06 0.90 13.17
C LEU A 66 -14.67 1.57 14.49
N HIS A 67 -13.46 2.11 14.60
CA HIS A 67 -12.98 2.76 15.81
C HIS A 67 -12.72 4.26 15.58
N PRO A 68 -12.95 5.13 16.58
CA PRO A 68 -12.70 6.56 16.44
C PRO A 68 -11.21 6.90 16.27
N VAL A 69 -10.33 6.04 16.79
CA VAL A 69 -8.87 6.17 16.67
C VAL A 69 -8.42 5.49 15.38
N GLY A 70 -7.80 6.24 14.48
CA GLY A 70 -7.38 5.73 13.17
C GLY A 70 -8.41 5.89 12.06
N ARG A 71 -9.64 6.35 12.34
CA ARG A 71 -10.69 6.50 11.32
C ARG A 71 -10.29 7.45 10.20
N ALA A 72 -9.72 8.60 10.54
CA ALA A 72 -9.28 9.58 9.55
C ALA A 72 -8.20 8.98 8.63
N GLN A 73 -7.19 8.33 9.22
CA GLN A 73 -6.14 7.64 8.47
C GLN A 73 -6.71 6.52 7.60
N GLY A 74 -7.65 5.72 8.13
CA GLY A 74 -8.34 4.66 7.38
C GLY A 74 -9.11 5.19 6.18
N ILE A 75 -9.84 6.30 6.31
CA ILE A 75 -10.52 6.95 5.19
C ILE A 75 -9.51 7.35 4.11
N VAL A 76 -8.41 8.01 4.49
CA VAL A 76 -7.39 8.44 3.53
C VAL A 76 -6.73 7.24 2.84
N LEU A 77 -6.43 6.15 3.57
CA LEU A 77 -5.88 4.92 3.00
C LEU A 77 -6.81 4.29 1.96
N ILE A 78 -8.12 4.22 2.25
CA ILE A 78 -9.12 3.68 1.33
C ILE A 78 -9.26 4.57 0.09
N VAL A 79 -9.36 5.89 0.28
CA VAL A 79 -9.49 6.85 -0.82
C VAL A 79 -8.23 6.83 -1.70
N ALA A 80 -7.04 6.86 -1.12
CA ALA A 80 -5.79 6.77 -1.87
C ALA A 80 -5.70 5.47 -2.69
N THR A 81 -6.19 4.36 -2.14
CA THR A 81 -6.24 3.07 -2.83
C THR A 81 -7.22 3.08 -4.00
N GLY A 82 -8.44 3.59 -3.79
CA GLY A 82 -9.45 3.68 -4.85
C GLY A 82 -9.02 4.61 -5.98
N VAL A 83 -8.53 5.82 -5.65
CA VAL A 83 -8.03 6.79 -6.61
C VAL A 83 -6.81 6.24 -7.36
N GLY A 84 -5.87 5.64 -6.64
CA GLY A 84 -4.69 5.01 -7.24
C GLY A 84 -5.06 3.93 -8.25
N TYR A 85 -6.01 3.05 -7.91
CA TYR A 85 -6.52 2.04 -8.85
C TYR A 85 -7.14 2.65 -10.10
N LEU A 86 -8.02 3.65 -9.95
CA LEU A 86 -8.68 4.31 -11.08
C LEU A 86 -7.68 4.98 -12.02
N LEU A 87 -6.70 5.70 -11.47
CA LEU A 87 -5.64 6.34 -12.25
C LEU A 87 -4.79 5.30 -12.99
N ARG A 88 -4.38 4.22 -12.31
CA ARG A 88 -3.58 3.14 -12.92
C ARG A 88 -4.32 2.39 -14.01
N SER A 89 -5.65 2.28 -13.93
CA SER A 89 -6.47 1.62 -14.95
C SER A 89 -6.60 2.41 -16.26
N THR A 90 -6.26 3.70 -16.25
CA THR A 90 -6.44 4.59 -17.41
C THR A 90 -5.13 5.13 -17.99
N CYS A 91 -4.00 4.95 -17.30
CA CYS A 91 -2.70 5.49 -17.70
C CYS A 91 -1.74 4.41 -18.22
N GLY A 92 -0.83 4.79 -19.13
CA GLY A 92 0.23 3.90 -19.61
C GLY A 92 1.28 3.58 -18.53
N LEU A 93 2.09 2.54 -18.76
CA LEU A 93 3.06 2.01 -17.78
C LEU A 93 3.98 3.08 -17.15
N LYS A 94 4.42 4.05 -17.95
CA LYS A 94 5.25 5.18 -17.48
C LYS A 94 4.60 5.99 -16.35
N TRP A 95 3.29 6.22 -16.46
CA TRP A 95 2.53 7.00 -15.47
C TRP A 95 2.09 6.14 -14.29
N ALA A 96 1.92 4.83 -14.48
CA ALA A 96 1.59 3.90 -13.40
C ALA A 96 2.64 3.92 -12.28
N LEU A 97 3.94 3.97 -12.62
CA LEU A 97 5.01 4.06 -11.62
C LEU A 97 4.94 5.36 -10.79
N VAL A 98 4.65 6.48 -11.45
CA VAL A 98 4.47 7.78 -10.78
C VAL A 98 3.29 7.73 -9.81
N VAL A 99 2.17 7.18 -10.26
CA VAL A 99 0.97 7.00 -9.43
C VAL A 99 1.28 6.10 -8.23
N LEU A 100 1.92 4.94 -8.43
CA LEU A 100 2.31 4.03 -7.35
C LEU A 100 3.23 4.68 -6.32
N THR A 101 4.14 5.56 -6.76
CA THR A 101 5.07 6.26 -5.88
C THR A 101 4.34 7.27 -5.01
N PHE A 102 3.44 8.06 -5.61
CA PHE A 102 2.62 9.03 -4.87
C PHE A 102 1.65 8.32 -3.92
N GLU A 103 0.93 7.32 -4.41
CA GLU A 103 0.03 6.45 -3.64
C GLU A 103 0.76 5.85 -2.43
N GLY A 104 1.94 5.24 -2.65
CA GLY A 104 2.77 4.67 -1.59
C GLY A 104 3.23 5.71 -0.58
N SER A 105 3.66 6.91 -1.02
CA SER A 105 4.08 7.97 -0.11
C SER A 105 2.96 8.44 0.83
N VAL A 106 1.74 8.59 0.30
CA VAL A 106 0.56 8.96 1.08
C VAL A 106 0.25 7.86 2.10
N ARG A 107 0.24 6.60 1.69
CA ARG A 107 -0.06 5.48 2.58
C ARG A 107 0.98 5.31 3.69
N ILE A 108 2.27 5.41 3.35
CA ILE A 108 3.36 5.38 4.33
C ILE A 108 3.19 6.52 5.34
N GLY A 109 2.92 7.74 4.89
CA GLY A 109 2.66 8.88 5.76
C GLY A 109 1.48 8.66 6.72
N MET A 110 0.38 8.09 6.22
CA MET A 110 -0.80 7.76 7.04
C MET A 110 -0.51 6.65 8.05
N LEU A 111 0.25 5.62 7.68
CA LEU A 111 0.66 4.54 8.57
C LEU A 111 1.59 5.06 9.68
N VAL A 112 2.59 5.87 9.34
CA VAL A 112 3.49 6.50 10.33
C VAL A 112 2.69 7.40 11.29
N SER A 113 1.78 8.22 10.77
CA SER A 113 0.89 9.06 11.58
C SER A 113 0.03 8.21 12.53
N PHE A 114 -0.53 7.09 12.05
CA PHE A 114 -1.35 6.20 12.85
C PHE A 114 -0.55 5.48 13.95
N ILE A 115 0.67 5.03 13.65
CA ILE A 115 1.59 4.44 14.62
C ILE A 115 1.93 5.46 15.71
N ALA A 116 2.31 6.68 15.33
CA ALA A 116 2.65 7.74 16.28
C ALA A 116 1.46 8.11 17.19
N GLN A 117 0.25 8.22 16.63
CA GLN A 117 -0.96 8.50 17.40
C GLN A 117 -1.30 7.35 18.37
N SER A 118 -1.14 6.10 17.92
CA SER A 118 -1.39 4.91 18.75
C SER A 118 -0.38 4.81 19.89
N TRP A 119 0.89 5.07 19.60
CA TRP A 119 1.98 5.13 20.58
C TRP A 119 1.74 6.20 21.65
N ARG A 120 1.36 7.43 21.24
CA ARG A 120 1.07 8.51 22.18
C ARG A 120 -0.06 8.17 23.14
N ARG A 121 -1.06 7.39 22.71
CA ARG A 121 -2.16 6.93 23.57
C ARG A 121 -1.81 5.76 24.48
N LEU A 122 -0.76 5.01 24.16
CA LEU A 122 -0.25 3.93 25.02
C LEU A 122 0.58 4.47 26.18
N MET A 123 1.22 5.62 26.00
CA MET A 123 2.06 6.28 27.00
C MET A 123 1.30 7.21 27.96
N MET A 124 0.04 7.56 27.64
CA MET A 124 -0.85 8.37 28.49
C MET A 124 -1.84 7.47 29.21
#